data_AF-K1U7Q6-F1
#
_entry.id   AF-K1U7Q6-F1
#
_cell.length_a   1.000
_cell.length_b   1.000
_cell.length_c   1.000
_cell.angle_alpha   90.00
_cell.angle_beta   90.00
_cell.angle_gamma   90.00
#
_symmetry.space_group_name_H-M   'P 1'
#
loop_
_entity.id
_entity.type
_entity.pdbx_description
1 polymer ?
#
loop_
_entity_poly.entity_id
_entity_poly.type
_entity_poly.pdbx_seq_one_letter_code
_entity_poly.pdbx_strand_id
1 'polypeptide(L)'
;MNSMADNQKVYQAIKTIADELCKENKTYLRADLAFELKKYGIASDSSEVSKLVFDAYRYFHDNGNIAIAFVSNNSRTTLVAEYKLNDSLEQGNKEEALKIAETELAL
;
A
#
# COMPACT_ATOMS: atom_id res chain seq x y z
N MET A 1 -10.85 16.04 12.43
CA MET A 1 -11.81 15.18 11.71
C MET A 1 -11.48 15.31 10.23
N ASN A 2 -10.66 14.41 9.67
CA ASN A 2 -10.39 14.40 8.23
C ASN A 2 -11.34 13.38 7.60
N SER A 3 -12.18 13.83 6.68
CA SER A 3 -13.40 13.12 6.28
C SER A 3 -13.04 11.99 5.32
N MET A 4 -13.80 10.88 5.32
CA MET A 4 -13.63 9.77 4.36
C MET A 4 -13.49 10.24 2.90
N ALA A 5 -14.09 11.38 2.55
CA ALA A 5 -14.01 12.01 1.23
C ALA A 5 -12.59 12.46 0.81
N ASP A 6 -11.73 12.82 1.76
CA ASP A 6 -10.36 13.27 1.48
C ASP A 6 -9.47 12.06 1.13
N ASN A 7 -9.66 10.94 1.84
CA ASN A 7 -8.96 9.69 1.53
C ASN A 7 -9.38 9.10 0.18
N GLN A 8 -10.65 9.20 -0.21
CA GLN A 8 -11.10 8.72 -1.52
C GLN A 8 -10.41 9.45 -2.68
N LYS A 9 -10.17 10.76 -2.56
CA LYS A 9 -9.42 11.53 -3.57
C LYS A 9 -7.97 11.07 -3.67
N VAL A 10 -7.34 10.82 -2.52
CA VAL A 10 -5.97 10.29 -2.43
C VAL A 10 -5.89 8.90 -3.07
N TYR A 11 -6.81 7.99 -2.74
CA TYR A 11 -6.84 6.65 -3.34
C TYR A 11 -7.03 6.71 -4.84
N GLN A 12 -7.96 7.56 -5.32
CA GLN A 12 -8.17 7.74 -6.75
C GLN A 12 -6.91 8.28 -7.44
N ALA A 13 -6.18 9.21 -6.81
CA ALA A 13 -4.92 9.71 -7.34
C ALA A 13 -3.85 8.61 -7.43
N ILE A 14 -3.69 7.83 -6.36
CA ILE A 14 -2.77 6.67 -6.32
C ILE A 14 -3.09 5.69 -7.45
N LYS A 15 -4.37 5.37 -7.66
CA LYS A 15 -4.79 4.48 -8.75
C LYS A 15 -4.45 5.06 -10.12
N THR A 16 -4.75 6.33 -10.35
CA THR A 16 -4.47 6.99 -11.64
C THR A 16 -2.97 6.97 -11.93
N ILE A 17 -2.15 7.38 -10.96
CA ILE A 17 -0.68 7.36 -11.09
C ILE A 17 -0.20 5.93 -11.36
N ALA A 18 -0.71 4.93 -10.64
CA ALA A 18 -0.33 3.53 -10.86
C ALA A 18 -0.67 3.03 -12.27
N ASP A 19 -1.82 3.43 -12.80
CA ASP A 19 -2.26 3.07 -14.15
C ASP A 19 -1.36 3.70 -15.22
N GLU A 20 -1.01 4.98 -15.05
CA GLU A 20 -0.06 5.69 -15.93
C GLU A 20 1.33 5.06 -15.89
N LEU A 21 1.84 4.77 -14.68
CA LEU A 21 3.12 4.12 -14.49
C LEU A 21 3.15 2.73 -15.13
N CYS A 22 2.09 1.94 -14.98
CA CYS A 22 2.01 0.63 -15.63
C CYS A 22 1.98 0.74 -17.15
N LYS A 23 1.25 1.72 -17.72
CA LYS A 23 1.22 1.97 -19.17
C LYS A 23 2.60 2.34 -19.72
N GLU A 24 3.37 3.11 -18.97
CA GLU A 24 4.73 3.51 -19.35
C GLU A 24 5.81 2.51 -18.91
N ASN A 25 5.43 1.42 -18.24
CA ASN A 25 6.33 0.44 -17.63
C ASN A 25 7.38 1.08 -16.69
N LYS A 26 6.94 2.12 -15.96
CA LYS A 26 7.70 2.87 -14.96
C LYS A 26 7.23 2.54 -13.55
N THR A 27 8.03 2.94 -12.57
CA THR A 27 7.70 2.83 -11.16
C THR A 27 8.07 4.12 -10.45
N TYR A 28 7.32 4.49 -9.41
CA TYR A 28 7.62 5.61 -8.53
C TYR A 28 8.23 5.15 -7.23
N LEU A 29 9.22 5.90 -6.75
CA LEU A 29 9.71 5.73 -5.39
C LEU A 29 8.66 6.29 -4.42
N ARG A 30 8.75 5.84 -3.17
CA ARG A 30 7.97 6.41 -2.07
C ARG A 30 8.07 7.93 -1.99
N ALA A 31 9.27 8.48 -2.23
CA ALA A 31 9.49 9.92 -2.22
C ALA A 31 8.77 10.64 -3.39
N ASP A 32 8.79 10.05 -4.59
CA ASP A 32 8.08 10.60 -5.75
C ASP A 32 6.57 10.62 -5.51
N LEU A 33 6.03 9.51 -4.97
CA LEU A 33 4.63 9.45 -4.60
C LEU A 33 4.30 10.43 -3.47
N ALA A 34 5.13 10.55 -2.44
CA ALA A 34 4.93 11.51 -1.34
C ALA A 34 4.87 12.95 -1.86
N PHE A 35 5.70 13.28 -2.84
CA PHE A 35 5.69 14.58 -3.51
C PHE A 35 4.36 14.82 -4.23
N GLU A 36 3.88 13.84 -4.99
CA GLU A 36 2.57 13.91 -5.65
C GLU A 36 1.42 14.00 -4.67
N LEU A 37 1.50 13.31 -3.53
CA LEU A 37 0.44 13.30 -2.53
C LEU A 37 0.40 14.56 -1.66
N LYS A 38 1.47 15.37 -1.65
CA LYS A 38 1.54 16.64 -0.92
C LYS A 38 0.43 17.61 -1.30
N LYS A 39 -0.01 17.60 -2.57
CA LYS A 39 -1.14 18.43 -3.07
C LYS A 39 -2.49 18.07 -2.44
N TYR A 40 -2.60 16.88 -1.87
CA TYR A 40 -3.78 16.40 -1.14
C TYR A 40 -3.66 16.59 0.39
N GLY A 41 -2.60 17.25 0.86
CA GLY A 41 -2.38 17.48 2.29
C GLY A 41 -1.80 16.30 3.05
N ILE A 42 -1.32 15.26 2.35
CA ILE A 42 -0.62 14.12 2.94
C ILE A 42 0.77 14.58 3.38
N ALA A 43 1.16 14.26 4.62
CA ALA A 43 2.49 14.57 5.09
C ALA A 43 3.49 13.71 4.29
N SER A 44 4.68 14.24 3.98
CA SER A 44 5.73 13.42 3.34
C SER A 44 6.30 12.33 4.26
N ASP A 45 5.53 11.94 5.27
CA ASP A 45 5.81 10.88 6.21
C ASP A 45 5.72 9.54 5.51
N SER A 46 6.84 8.86 5.63
CA SER A 46 7.16 7.70 4.84
C SER A 46 6.26 6.50 5.17
N SER A 47 5.78 6.43 6.41
CA SER A 47 4.84 5.41 6.88
C SER A 47 3.40 5.71 6.45
N GLU A 48 3.00 6.99 6.42
CA GLU A 48 1.66 7.42 5.98
C GLU A 48 1.47 7.10 4.49
N VAL A 49 2.47 7.39 3.66
CA VAL A 49 2.44 7.08 2.23
C VAL A 49 2.33 5.57 1.97
N SER A 50 3.14 4.75 2.63
CA SER A 50 3.06 3.28 2.47
C SER A 50 1.69 2.73 2.88
N LYS A 51 1.12 3.25 3.97
CA LYS A 51 -0.23 2.89 4.41
C LYS A 51 -1.31 3.29 3.41
N LEU A 52 -1.26 4.51 2.88
CA LEU A 52 -2.22 4.99 1.88
C LEU A 52 -2.19 4.17 0.59
N VAL A 53 -1.00 3.75 0.15
CA VAL A 53 -0.86 2.86 -1.01
C VAL A 53 -1.49 1.50 -0.74
N PHE A 54 -1.25 0.93 0.44
CA PHE A 54 -1.84 -0.35 0.83
C PHE A 54 -3.36 -0.26 0.96
N ASP A 55 -3.87 0.79 1.60
CA ASP A 55 -5.31 1.06 1.71
C ASP A 55 -5.96 1.24 0.33
N ALA A 56 -5.33 1.99 -0.58
CA ALA A 56 -5.82 2.16 -1.95
C ALA A 56 -5.82 0.82 -2.71
N TYR A 57 -4.76 0.04 -2.58
CA TYR A 57 -4.66 -1.30 -3.17
C TYR A 57 -5.82 -2.19 -2.70
N ARG A 58 -6.10 -2.21 -1.39
CA ARG A 58 -7.24 -2.91 -0.77
C ARG A 58 -8.59 -2.36 -1.24
N TYR A 59 -8.72 -1.04 -1.31
CA TYR A 59 -9.95 -0.34 -1.68
C TYR A 59 -10.38 -0.65 -3.12
N PHE A 60 -9.41 -0.76 -4.04
CA PHE A 60 -9.65 -1.10 -5.44
C PHE A 60 -9.58 -2.60 -5.75
N HIS A 61 -9.98 -3.45 -4.78
CA HIS A 61 -10.03 -4.91 -4.93
C HIS A 61 -8.69 -5.54 -5.35
N ASP A 62 -7.65 -5.28 -4.55
CA ASP A 62 -6.31 -5.84 -4.76
C ASP A 62 -5.73 -5.49 -6.13
N ASN A 63 -5.84 -4.21 -6.51
CA ASN A 63 -5.45 -3.75 -7.83
C ASN A 63 -3.96 -4.00 -8.13
N GLY A 64 -3.68 -4.86 -9.12
CA GLY A 64 -2.32 -5.26 -9.49
C GLY A 64 -1.41 -4.11 -9.92
N ASN A 65 -1.96 -3.06 -10.55
CA ASN A 65 -1.16 -1.89 -10.97
C ASN A 65 -0.61 -1.15 -9.75
N ILE A 66 -1.44 -0.94 -8.73
CA ILE A 66 -1.03 -0.30 -7.47
C ILE A 66 0.03 -1.16 -6.74
N ALA A 67 -0.08 -2.49 -6.83
CA ALA A 67 0.85 -3.41 -6.19
C ALA A 67 2.28 -3.35 -6.74
N ILE A 68 2.45 -2.96 -8.02
CA ILE A 68 3.76 -2.95 -8.70
C ILE A 68 4.28 -1.54 -9.02
N ALA A 69 3.40 -0.55 -9.12
CA ALA A 69 3.78 0.79 -9.56
C ALA A 69 4.62 1.57 -8.54
N PHE A 70 4.51 1.24 -7.24
CA PHE A 70 5.18 1.98 -6.17
C PHE A 70 6.20 1.12 -5.44
N VAL A 71 7.42 1.62 -5.34
CA VAL A 71 8.57 0.91 -4.74
C VAL A 71 9.21 1.71 -3.61
N SER A 72 9.85 0.99 -2.68
CA SER A 72 10.62 1.59 -1.60
C SER A 72 11.80 2.41 -2.16
N ASN A 73 12.37 3.32 -1.38
CA ASN A 73 13.48 4.20 -1.82
C ASN A 73 14.72 3.45 -2.35
N ASN A 74 14.88 2.17 -2.01
CA ASN A 74 15.95 1.31 -2.50
C ASN A 74 15.56 0.47 -3.73
N SER A 75 14.38 0.69 -4.32
CA SER A 75 13.81 -0.01 -5.48
C SER A 75 13.80 -1.53 -5.43
N ARG A 76 13.96 -2.13 -4.24
CA ARG A 76 14.07 -3.58 -4.06
C ARG A 76 12.73 -4.27 -3.85
N THR A 77 11.76 -3.55 -3.29
CA THR A 77 10.46 -4.08 -2.87
C THR A 77 9.38 -3.05 -3.17
N THR A 78 8.16 -3.53 -3.46
CA THR A 78 7.01 -2.65 -3.63
C THR A 78 6.50 -2.17 -2.28
N LEU A 79 5.88 -0.99 -2.23
CA LEU A 79 5.35 -0.46 -0.97
C LEU A 79 4.26 -1.38 -0.39
N VAL A 80 3.46 -2.02 -1.26
CA VAL A 80 2.47 -3.02 -0.85
C VAL A 80 3.15 -4.24 -0.21
N ALA A 81 4.24 -4.75 -0.80
CA ALA A 81 4.96 -5.89 -0.24
C ALA A 81 5.64 -5.54 1.08
N GLU A 82 6.30 -4.39 1.16
CA GLU A 82 6.91 -3.87 2.40
C GLU A 82 5.86 -3.72 3.50
N TYR A 83 4.70 -3.14 3.19
CA TYR A 83 3.63 -2.95 4.15
C TYR A 83 3.03 -4.30 4.59
N LYS A 84 2.79 -5.26 3.68
CA LYS A 84 2.33 -6.61 4.04
C LYS A 84 3.30 -7.32 4.98
N LEU A 85 4.60 -7.20 4.72
CA LEU A 85 5.63 -7.80 5.57
C LEU A 85 5.63 -7.16 6.96
N ASN A 86 5.62 -5.83 7.04
CA ASN A 86 5.56 -5.12 8.32
C ASN A 86 4.25 -5.39 9.08
N ASP A 87 3.11 -5.37 8.41
CA ASP A 87 1.80 -5.68 9.00
C ASP A 87 1.76 -7.13 9.52
N SER A 88 2.32 -8.10 8.80
CA SER A 88 2.44 -9.48 9.27
C SER A 88 3.33 -9.62 10.51
N LEU A 89 4.36 -8.78 10.64
CA LEU A 89 5.27 -8.75 11.79
C LEU A 89 4.65 -8.00 12.98
N GLU A 90 3.97 -6.88 12.74
CA GLU A 90 3.35 -6.03 13.77
C GLU A 90 2.02 -6.57 14.30
N GLN A 91 1.23 -7.25 13.46
CA GLN A 91 0.02 -7.94 13.93
C GLN A 91 0.35 -9.07 14.88
N GLY A 92 1.64 -9.50 14.99
CA GLY A 92 2.08 -10.54 15.90
C GLY A 92 1.09 -11.69 15.93
N ASN A 93 0.64 -12.11 14.73
CA ASN A 93 -0.69 -12.67 14.52
C ASN A 93 -0.75 -14.11 15.06
N LYS A 94 -0.74 -14.24 16.39
CA LYS A 94 -0.92 -15.49 17.11
C LYS A 94 -2.27 -16.09 16.75
N GLU A 95 -3.30 -15.29 16.46
CA GLU A 95 -4.62 -15.80 16.11
C GLU A 95 -4.72 -16.38 14.70
N GLU A 96 -4.07 -15.79 13.69
CA GLU A 96 -4.04 -16.36 12.33
C GLU A 96 -3.04 -17.52 12.21
N ALA A 97 -1.92 -17.47 12.94
CA ALA A 97 -1.02 -18.62 13.10
C ALA A 97 -1.69 -19.78 13.85
N LEU A 98 -2.49 -19.50 14.88
CA LEU A 98 -3.27 -20.52 15.62
C LEU A 98 -4.37 -21.12 14.74
N LYS A 99 -5.06 -20.32 13.91
CA LYS A 99 -6.07 -20.81 12.97
C LYS A 99 -5.48 -21.76 11.92
N ILE A 100 -4.27 -21.50 11.44
CA ILE A 100 -3.56 -22.38 10.52
C ILE A 100 -3.12 -23.67 11.25
N ALA A 101 -2.61 -23.57 12.48
CA ALA A 101 -2.18 -24.74 13.27
C ALA A 101 -3.34 -25.65 13.71
N GLU A 102 -4.51 -25.09 14.07
CA GLU A 102 -5.70 -25.89 14.45
C GLU A 102 -6.34 -26.61 13.26
N THR A 103 -6.21 -26.05 12.05
CA THR A 103 -6.72 -26.68 10.82
C THR A 103 -5.91 -27.92 10.44
N GLU A 104 -4.61 -27.96 10.75
CA GLU A 104 -3.73 -29.12 10.47
C GLU A 104 -3.80 -30.22 11.52
N LEU A 105 -4.28 -29.94 12.75
CA LEU A 105 -4.45 -30.95 13.81
C LEU A 105 -5.82 -31.68 13.73
N ALA A 106 -6.72 -31.22 12.87
CA ALA A 106 -8.03 -31.83 12.62
C ALA A 106 -8.06 -32.80 11.42
N LEU A 107 -6.90 -33.12 10.84
CA LEU A 107 -6.67 -34.19 9.87
C LEU A 107 -5.97 -35.38 10.54
#